data_AF-A0A1H2RXP6-F1
#
_entry.id   AF-A0A1H2RXP6-F1
#
_cell.length_a   1.000
_cell.length_b   1.000
_cell.length_c   1.000
_cell.angle_alpha   90.00
_cell.angle_beta   90.00
_cell.angle_gamma   90.00
#
_symmetry.space_group_name_H-M   'P 1'
#
loop_
_entity.id
_entity.type
_entity.pdbx_description
1 polymer ?
#
loop_
_entity_poly.entity_id
_entity_poly.type
_entity_poly.pdbx_seq_one_letter_code
_entity_poly.pdbx_strand_id
1 'polypeptide(L)'
;MQHFYFLLGLGALAAVAFLFSLLRRFRHRNRLPYRVDAFLLSPSQRAFGAVLERAVGQEYRVYAKVRAADIIEVERRLDRRARERAAERLAEQVFDFVVCTRESSAIACAVNLAARSRLSRRPPKNRLDRICAAAKLPFVRFREGDVYSVVEIEEQVFSAMQTIRIHPRAEEPSAQDTRAALRDLSDVIGDKVPERSRTKRSAPPTPPTHSTERATASTPIPIKPATRTEPRLHLDDDLDIGPEVRMPEPRIEVEFDEDRPKRARI
;
A
#
# COMPACT_ATOMS: atom_id res chain seq x y z
N MET A 1 54.58 -20.06 43.83
CA MET A 1 53.20 -20.56 43.66
C MET A 1 52.13 -19.48 43.74
N GLN A 2 52.18 -18.53 44.69
CA GLN A 2 51.17 -17.47 44.84
C GLN A 2 50.96 -16.59 43.59
N HIS A 3 52.04 -16.18 42.91
CA HIS A 3 51.94 -15.38 41.68
C HIS A 3 51.25 -16.12 40.52
N PHE A 4 51.35 -17.45 40.46
CA PHE A 4 50.70 -18.27 39.43
C PHE A 4 49.17 -18.25 39.57
N TYR A 5 48.66 -18.39 40.80
CA TYR A 5 47.21 -18.28 41.07
C TYR A 5 46.68 -16.87 40.81
N PHE A 6 47.49 -15.83 41.07
CA PHE A 6 47.11 -14.45 40.77
C PHE A 6 46.95 -14.20 39.26
N LEU A 7 47.90 -14.67 38.45
CA LEU A 7 47.82 -14.57 36.98
C LEU A 7 46.63 -15.38 36.41
N LEU A 8 46.38 -16.57 36.97
CA LEU A 8 45.24 -17.41 36.57
C LEU A 8 43.90 -16.75 36.91
N GLY A 9 43.78 -16.13 38.09
CA GLY A 9 42.60 -15.36 38.49
C GLY A 9 42.35 -14.13 37.60
N LEU A 10 43.39 -13.37 37.26
CA LEU A 10 43.29 -12.23 36.36
C LEU A 10 42.83 -12.64 34.95
N GLY A 11 43.38 -13.74 34.43
CA GLY A 11 42.98 -14.30 33.13
C GLY A 11 41.52 -14.76 33.10
N ALA A 12 41.06 -15.43 34.15
CA ALA A 12 39.67 -15.84 34.28
C ALA A 12 38.73 -14.63 34.35
N LEU A 13 39.08 -13.59 35.12
CA LEU A 13 38.30 -12.36 35.21
C LEU A 13 38.19 -11.66 33.84
N ALA A 14 39.30 -11.57 33.10
CA ALA A 14 39.32 -11.00 31.76
C ALA A 14 38.47 -11.81 30.77
N ALA A 15 38.54 -13.14 30.82
CA ALA A 15 37.72 -14.03 29.99
C ALA A 15 36.22 -13.90 30.29
N VAL A 16 35.84 -13.82 31.58
CA VAL A 16 34.46 -13.59 32.01
C VAL A 16 33.96 -12.22 31.55
N ALA A 17 34.76 -11.17 31.73
CA ALA A 17 34.42 -9.83 31.25
C ALA A 17 34.27 -9.77 29.72
N PHE A 18 35.15 -10.47 28.99
CA PHE A 18 35.07 -10.59 27.53
C PHE A 18 33.84 -11.36 27.08
N LEU A 19 33.53 -12.50 27.71
CA LEU A 19 32.31 -13.27 27.44
C LEU A 19 31.06 -12.45 27.73
N PHE A 20 31.02 -11.72 28.85
CA PHE A 20 29.92 -10.83 29.20
C PHE A 20 29.76 -9.69 28.19
N SER A 21 30.86 -9.14 27.68
CA SER A 21 30.86 -8.12 26.61
C SER A 21 30.30 -8.68 25.29
N LEU A 22 30.71 -9.89 24.90
CA LEU A 22 30.17 -10.58 23.72
C LEU A 22 28.67 -10.85 23.88
N LEU A 23 28.24 -11.41 25.01
CA LEU A 23 26.83 -11.67 25.31
C LEU A 23 25.99 -10.39 25.29
N ARG A 24 26.50 -9.28 25.83
CA ARG A 24 25.85 -7.96 25.74
C ARG A 24 25.71 -7.49 24.29
N ARG A 25 26.75 -7.64 23.47
CA ARG A 25 26.74 -7.26 22.05
C ARG A 25 25.75 -8.10 21.23
N PHE A 26 25.65 -9.40 21.52
CA PHE A 26 24.64 -10.28 20.92
C PHE A 26 23.23 -9.92 21.35
N ARG A 27 23.02 -9.62 22.65
CA ARG A 27 21.70 -9.23 23.17
C ARG A 27 21.23 -7.87 22.63
N HIS A 28 22.14 -6.94 22.37
CA HIS A 28 21.82 -5.66 21.72
C HIS A 28 21.49 -5.79 20.23
N ARG A 29 21.99 -6.84 19.56
CA ARG A 29 21.71 -7.14 18.16
C ARG A 29 20.29 -7.67 17.90
N ASN A 30 19.64 -8.23 18.92
CA ASN A 30 18.29 -8.81 18.79
C ASN A 30 17.16 -7.83 19.16
N ARG A 31 17.46 -6.58 19.50
CA ARG A 31 16.41 -5.57 19.70
C ARG A 31 16.11 -4.87 18.39
N LEU A 32 14.88 -5.02 17.92
CA LEU A 32 14.35 -4.27 16.80
C LEU A 32 14.20 -2.79 17.22
N PRO A 33 14.92 -1.84 16.61
CA PRO A 33 14.97 -0.45 17.07
C PRO A 33 13.79 0.38 16.51
N TYR A 34 12.57 -0.15 16.59
CA TYR A 34 11.38 0.49 16.02
C TYR A 34 10.50 1.10 17.10
N ARG A 35 9.94 2.27 16.79
CA ARG A 35 8.93 2.95 17.61
C ARG A 35 7.91 3.60 16.68
N VAL A 36 6.67 3.71 17.15
CA VAL A 36 5.63 4.47 16.46
C VAL A 36 5.79 5.95 16.80
N ASP A 37 5.66 6.80 15.80
CA ASP A 37 5.57 8.25 16.01
C ASP A 37 4.12 8.61 16.39
N ALA A 38 3.95 9.55 17.32
CA ALA A 38 2.62 9.97 17.80
C ALA A 38 1.76 10.62 16.70
N PHE A 39 2.37 11.16 15.65
CA PHE A 39 1.68 11.85 14.56
C PHE A 39 2.29 11.50 13.20
N LEU A 40 1.42 11.24 12.21
CA LEU A 40 1.83 10.97 10.82
C LEU A 40 2.39 12.22 10.12
N LEU A 41 1.84 13.39 10.45
CA LEU A 41 2.13 14.67 9.80
C LEU A 41 2.84 15.62 10.76
N SER A 42 3.76 16.44 10.25
CA SER A 42 4.32 17.57 10.99
C SER A 42 3.22 18.59 11.35
N PRO A 43 3.45 19.48 12.33
CA PRO A 43 2.51 20.55 12.64
C PRO A 43 2.15 21.43 11.42
N SER A 44 3.14 21.77 10.58
CA SER A 44 2.94 22.53 9.35
C SER A 44 2.09 21.78 8.33
N GLN A 45 2.35 20.49 8.15
CA GLN A 45 1.57 19.62 7.27
C GLN A 45 0.13 19.48 7.76
N ARG A 46 -0.12 19.29 9.06
CA ARG A 46 -1.50 19.22 9.60
C ARG A 46 -2.29 20.51 9.36
N ALA A 47 -1.66 21.67 9.65
CA ALA A 47 -2.30 22.97 9.45
C ALA A 47 -2.65 23.19 7.97
N PHE A 48 -1.71 22.89 7.06
CA PHE A 48 -1.97 23.00 5.63
C PHE A 48 -3.03 21.99 5.15
N GLY A 49 -2.94 20.73 5.58
CA GLY A 49 -3.86 19.66 5.18
C GLY A 49 -5.32 19.99 5.49
N ALA A 50 -5.59 20.57 6.67
CA ALA A 50 -6.94 21.02 7.03
C ALA A 50 -7.49 22.12 6.10
N VAL A 51 -6.62 23.03 5.63
CA VAL A 51 -7.01 24.08 4.68
C VAL A 51 -7.17 23.50 3.27
N LEU A 52 -6.29 22.57 2.87
CA LEU A 52 -6.37 21.87 1.59
C LEU A 52 -7.67 21.08 1.47
N GLU A 53 -8.06 20.32 2.50
CA GLU A 53 -9.33 19.58 2.52
C GLU A 53 -10.54 20.50 2.33
N ARG A 54 -10.51 21.70 2.95
CA ARG A 54 -11.55 22.70 2.75
C ARG A 54 -11.54 23.28 1.33
N ALA A 55 -10.36 23.53 0.77
CA ALA A 55 -10.19 24.10 -0.57
C ALA A 55 -10.64 23.15 -1.68
N VAL A 56 -10.42 21.85 -1.53
CA VAL A 56 -10.85 20.86 -2.54
C VAL A 56 -12.32 20.43 -2.37
N GLY A 57 -12.93 20.71 -1.22
CA GLY A 57 -14.35 20.45 -0.98
C GLY A 57 -14.71 18.96 -0.94
N GLN A 58 -15.99 18.65 -1.17
CA GLN A 58 -16.55 17.30 -1.00
C GLN A 58 -16.40 16.39 -2.23
N GLU A 59 -15.95 16.92 -3.36
CA GLU A 59 -15.76 16.13 -4.59
C GLU A 59 -14.45 15.34 -4.60
N TYR A 60 -13.55 15.67 -3.69
CA TYR A 60 -12.22 15.09 -3.60
C TYR A 60 -11.92 14.52 -2.21
N ARG A 61 -10.93 13.63 -2.17
CA ARG A 61 -10.32 13.10 -0.95
C ARG A 61 -8.84 13.44 -0.94
N VAL A 62 -8.31 13.73 0.24
CA VAL A 62 -6.89 14.04 0.46
C VAL A 62 -6.24 12.86 1.18
N TYR A 63 -5.17 12.32 0.60
CA TYR A 63 -4.35 11.26 1.18
C TYR A 63 -3.00 11.84 1.54
N ALA A 64 -2.51 11.60 2.75
CA ALA A 64 -1.25 12.17 3.22
C ALA A 64 -0.11 11.14 3.22
N LYS A 65 1.14 11.62 3.09
CA LYS A 65 2.37 10.78 3.13
C LYS A 65 2.38 9.63 2.10
N VAL A 66 1.92 9.90 0.90
CA VAL A 66 1.87 8.90 -0.18
C VAL A 66 3.24 8.80 -0.83
N ARG A 67 3.83 7.59 -0.92
CA ARG A 67 5.11 7.42 -1.62
C ARG A 67 4.91 7.61 -3.12
N ALA A 68 5.85 8.26 -3.79
CA ALA A 68 5.72 8.49 -5.22
C ALA A 68 5.74 7.18 -6.02
N ALA A 69 6.44 6.16 -5.52
CA ALA A 69 6.46 4.83 -6.11
C ALA A 69 5.11 4.09 -6.05
N ASP A 70 4.17 4.54 -5.20
CA ASP A 70 2.83 3.97 -5.14
C ASP A 70 1.89 4.57 -6.19
N ILE A 71 2.28 5.67 -6.86
CA ILE A 71 1.42 6.39 -7.79
C ILE A 71 2.05 6.69 -9.17
N ILE A 72 3.36 6.53 -9.31
CA ILE A 72 4.09 6.73 -10.57
C ILE A 72 4.80 5.43 -10.91
N GLU A 73 4.73 5.04 -12.19
CA GLU A 73 5.48 3.90 -12.72
C GLU A 73 6.68 4.36 -13.54
N VAL A 74 7.75 3.56 -13.50
CA VAL A 74 8.92 3.76 -14.36
C VAL A 74 8.68 3.10 -15.73
N GLU A 75 9.01 3.80 -16.80
CA GLU A 75 8.83 3.29 -18.16
C GLU A 75 9.49 1.92 -18.39
N ARG A 76 8.72 1.00 -18.99
CA ARG A 76 9.16 -0.38 -19.22
C ARG A 76 10.29 -0.50 -20.25
N ARG A 77 10.43 0.48 -21.16
CA ARG A 77 11.36 0.44 -22.30
C ARG A 77 12.83 0.70 -21.94
N LEU A 78 13.13 1.01 -20.68
CA LEU A 78 14.49 1.23 -20.21
C LEU A 78 15.30 -0.07 -20.09
N ASP A 79 16.62 0.03 -20.20
CA ASP A 79 17.49 -1.07 -19.78
C ASP A 79 17.31 -1.38 -18.28
N ARG A 80 17.73 -2.58 -17.85
CA ARG A 80 17.52 -3.04 -16.46
C ARG A 80 18.14 -2.09 -15.43
N ARG A 81 19.37 -1.63 -15.64
CA ARG A 81 20.11 -0.80 -14.67
C ARG A 81 19.51 0.60 -14.57
N ALA A 82 19.08 1.17 -15.70
CA ALA A 82 18.40 2.45 -15.76
C ALA A 82 17.04 2.39 -15.07
N ARG A 83 16.29 1.30 -15.27
CA ARG A 83 15.01 1.06 -14.59
C ARG A 83 15.17 0.97 -13.08
N GLU A 84 16.13 0.17 -12.61
CA GLU A 84 16.42 0.02 -11.17
C GLU A 84 16.77 1.36 -10.53
N ARG A 85 17.69 2.14 -11.12
CA ARG A 85 18.06 3.47 -10.61
C ARG A 85 16.88 4.45 -10.62
N ALA A 86 16.01 4.38 -11.63
CA ALA A 86 14.83 5.23 -11.69
C ALA A 86 13.82 4.85 -10.60
N ALA A 87 13.63 3.56 -10.34
CA ALA A 87 12.76 3.05 -9.29
C ALA A 87 13.28 3.43 -7.90
N GLU A 88 14.58 3.30 -7.64
CA GLU A 88 15.21 3.75 -6.38
C GLU A 88 14.97 5.24 -6.14
N ARG A 89 15.25 6.08 -7.15
CA ARG A 89 15.03 7.54 -7.05
C ARG A 89 13.58 7.88 -6.76
N LEU A 90 12.64 7.12 -7.31
CA LEU A 90 11.22 7.32 -7.10
C LEU A 90 10.76 6.85 -5.71
N ALA A 91 11.29 5.72 -5.24
CA ALA A 91 11.01 5.17 -3.91
C ALA A 91 11.46 6.09 -2.77
N GLU A 92 12.48 6.90 -2.99
CA GLU A 92 12.94 7.94 -2.05
C GLU A 92 11.98 9.14 -1.94
N GLN A 93 11.02 9.29 -2.87
CA GLN A 93 10.14 10.46 -2.88
C GLN A 93 8.81 10.15 -2.19
N VAL A 94 8.34 11.13 -1.42
CA VAL A 94 7.04 11.09 -0.76
C VAL A 94 6.32 12.40 -1.05
N PHE A 95 5.05 12.27 -1.43
CA PHE A 95 4.13 13.39 -1.52
C PHE A 95 3.57 13.70 -0.13
N ASP A 96 3.51 14.98 0.23
CA ASP A 96 2.87 15.35 1.49
C ASP A 96 1.38 15.04 1.42
N PHE A 97 0.76 15.37 0.28
CA PHE A 97 -0.64 15.10 0.00
C PHE A 97 -0.87 14.67 -1.46
N VAL A 98 -1.85 13.81 -1.67
CA VAL A 98 -2.39 13.45 -2.98
C VAL A 98 -3.90 13.66 -2.93
N VAL A 99 -4.42 14.44 -3.87
CA VAL A 99 -5.83 14.72 -4.05
C VAL A 99 -6.38 13.76 -5.09
N CYS A 100 -7.41 13.01 -4.72
CA CYS A 100 -8.09 12.07 -5.61
C CYS A 100 -9.58 12.39 -5.70
N THR A 101 -10.24 11.98 -6.77
CA THR A 101 -11.70 12.03 -6.87
C THR A 101 -12.33 11.18 -5.77
N ARG A 102 -13.46 11.65 -5.23
CA ARG A 102 -14.12 10.95 -4.12
C ARG A 102 -14.76 9.62 -4.52
N GLU A 103 -15.20 9.50 -5.77
CA GLU A 103 -15.94 8.34 -6.27
C GLU A 103 -15.03 7.18 -6.66
N SER A 104 -13.96 7.46 -7.41
CA SER A 104 -13.08 6.43 -8.00
C SER A 104 -11.68 6.40 -7.41
N SER A 105 -11.35 7.30 -6.49
CA SER A 105 -9.97 7.51 -6.00
C SER A 105 -8.98 7.78 -7.13
N ALA A 106 -9.44 8.27 -8.29
CA ALA A 106 -8.58 8.64 -9.39
C ALA A 106 -7.73 9.84 -9.01
N ILE A 107 -6.42 9.76 -9.29
CA ILE A 107 -5.46 10.80 -8.91
C ILE A 107 -5.75 12.07 -9.71
N ALA A 108 -6.02 13.16 -9.00
CA ALA A 108 -6.32 14.45 -9.61
C ALA A 108 -5.12 15.40 -9.52
N CYS A 109 -4.42 15.44 -8.39
CA CYS A 109 -3.25 16.31 -8.19
C CYS A 109 -2.41 15.84 -7.00
N ALA A 110 -1.09 16.04 -7.06
CA ALA A 110 -0.21 15.87 -5.92
C ALA A 110 0.29 17.21 -5.37
N VAL A 111 0.51 17.28 -4.06
CA VAL A 111 0.85 18.52 -3.37
C VAL A 111 1.98 18.30 -2.37
N ASN A 112 3.00 19.17 -2.40
CA ASN A 112 4.04 19.22 -1.38
C ASN A 112 4.21 20.60 -0.78
N LEU A 113 4.62 20.61 0.49
CA LEU A 113 5.14 21.78 1.18
C LEU A 113 6.64 21.92 0.93
N ALA A 114 7.09 23.16 0.93
CA ALA A 114 8.49 23.53 0.83
C ALA A 114 8.82 24.51 1.93
N ALA A 115 9.97 24.28 2.58
CA ALA A 115 10.48 25.14 3.64
C ALA A 115 10.54 26.60 3.19
N ARG A 116 10.35 27.51 4.15
CA ARG A 116 10.47 28.94 3.91
C ARG A 116 11.86 29.27 3.38
N SER A 117 11.90 30.03 2.29
CA SER A 117 13.13 30.64 1.78
C SER A 117 12.96 32.15 1.75
N ARG A 118 13.98 32.86 2.25
CA ARG A 118 14.04 34.33 2.22
C ARG A 118 14.39 34.88 0.83
N LEU A 119 14.96 34.04 -0.05
CA LEU A 119 15.54 34.46 -1.34
C LEU A 119 14.55 34.53 -2.49
N SER A 120 13.42 33.83 -2.40
CA SER A 120 12.39 33.81 -3.44
C SER A 120 11.02 33.85 -2.76
N ARG A 121 9.95 34.20 -3.47
CA ARG A 121 8.56 33.96 -3.03
C ARG A 121 8.04 32.59 -3.47
N ARG A 122 8.53 32.06 -4.59
CA ARG A 122 8.15 30.73 -5.10
C ARG A 122 9.16 29.67 -4.62
N PRO A 123 8.70 28.53 -4.12
CA PRO A 123 9.62 27.46 -3.74
C PRO A 123 10.40 26.95 -4.96
N PRO A 124 11.71 26.66 -4.83
CA PRO A 124 12.51 26.17 -5.94
C PRO A 124 12.01 24.79 -6.39
N LYS A 125 12.05 24.56 -7.70
CA LYS A 125 11.76 23.24 -8.28
C LYS A 125 12.85 22.26 -7.85
N ASN A 126 12.45 21.03 -7.54
CA ASN A 126 13.38 19.98 -7.17
C ASN A 126 13.24 18.75 -8.10
N ARG A 127 13.82 17.62 -7.69
CA ARG A 127 13.76 16.38 -8.45
C ARG A 127 12.33 15.89 -8.66
N LEU A 128 11.48 15.97 -7.64
CA LEU A 128 10.09 15.53 -7.70
C LEU A 128 9.29 16.34 -8.73
N ASP A 129 9.53 17.64 -8.84
CA ASP A 129 8.92 18.48 -9.89
C ASP A 129 9.21 17.94 -11.30
N ARG A 130 10.46 17.49 -11.55
CA ARG A 130 10.85 16.90 -12.84
C ARG A 130 10.22 15.52 -13.07
N ILE A 131 10.13 14.71 -12.01
CA ILE A 131 9.49 13.39 -12.06
C ILE A 131 7.99 13.56 -12.39
N CYS A 132 7.27 14.43 -11.69
CA CYS A 132 5.86 14.69 -11.95
C CYS A 132 5.63 15.24 -13.35
N ALA A 133 6.48 16.16 -13.82
CA ALA A 133 6.39 16.68 -15.18
C ALA A 133 6.58 15.58 -16.23
N ALA A 134 7.56 14.68 -16.05
CA ALA A 134 7.79 13.54 -16.94
C ALA A 134 6.62 12.53 -16.91
N ALA A 135 6.08 12.27 -15.71
CA ALA A 135 4.93 11.39 -15.51
C ALA A 135 3.59 12.02 -15.94
N LYS A 136 3.58 13.30 -16.34
CA LYS A 136 2.36 14.09 -16.57
C LYS A 136 1.39 13.97 -15.38
N LEU A 137 1.92 14.13 -14.17
CA LEU A 137 1.13 14.20 -12.94
C LEU A 137 0.94 15.68 -12.55
N PRO A 138 -0.29 16.19 -12.35
CA PRO A 138 -0.48 17.53 -11.83
C PRO A 138 0.16 17.65 -10.47
N PHE A 139 1.03 18.64 -10.31
CA PHE A 139 1.81 18.79 -9.09
C PHE A 139 1.96 20.25 -8.71
N VAL A 140 1.62 20.58 -7.46
CA VAL A 140 1.74 21.93 -6.91
C VAL A 140 2.62 21.90 -5.67
N ARG A 141 3.53 22.88 -5.58
CA ARG A 141 4.40 23.07 -4.43
C ARG A 141 4.04 24.37 -3.73
N PHE A 142 3.55 24.25 -2.51
CA PHE A 142 3.26 25.39 -1.65
C PHE A 142 4.45 25.68 -0.74
N ARG A 143 4.62 26.95 -0.41
CA ARG A 143 5.53 27.36 0.66
C ARG A 143 4.85 27.16 2.01
N GLU A 144 5.60 26.69 2.99
CA GLU A 144 5.13 26.69 4.37
C GLU A 144 4.87 28.13 4.85
N GLY A 145 3.62 28.42 5.23
CA GLY A 145 3.16 29.72 5.71
C GLY A 145 2.59 29.62 7.13
N ASP A 146 2.47 30.76 7.81
CA ASP A 146 1.76 30.84 9.10
C ASP A 146 0.24 30.88 8.88
N VAL A 147 -0.16 31.43 7.73
CA VAL A 147 -1.54 31.58 7.30
C VAL A 147 -1.64 31.07 5.87
N TYR A 148 -2.68 30.28 5.62
CA TYR A 148 -3.01 29.77 4.30
C TYR A 148 -4.38 30.32 3.86
N SER A 149 -4.46 30.80 2.63
CA SER A 149 -5.73 31.21 2.03
C SER A 149 -6.39 30.03 1.33
N VAL A 150 -7.65 29.72 1.69
CA VAL A 150 -8.43 28.67 1.04
C VAL A 150 -8.56 28.96 -0.45
N VAL A 151 -8.88 30.21 -0.81
CA VAL A 151 -9.08 30.65 -2.20
C VAL A 151 -7.80 30.50 -3.02
N GLU A 152 -6.64 30.86 -2.45
CA GLU A 152 -5.36 30.73 -3.15
C GLU A 152 -4.99 29.25 -3.39
N ILE A 153 -5.21 28.39 -2.40
CA ILE A 153 -4.94 26.96 -2.53
C ILE A 153 -5.89 26.35 -3.56
N GLU A 154 -7.18 26.68 -3.49
CA GLU A 154 -8.20 26.25 -4.43
C GLU A 154 -7.78 26.61 -5.87
N GLU A 155 -7.51 27.88 -6.14
CA GLU A 155 -7.10 28.36 -7.47
C GLU A 155 -5.88 27.59 -8.01
N GLN A 156 -4.82 27.46 -7.20
CA GLN A 156 -3.60 26.78 -7.62
C GLN A 156 -3.81 25.29 -7.86
N VAL A 157 -4.58 24.61 -7.00
CA VAL A 157 -4.85 23.18 -7.12
C VAL A 157 -5.72 22.89 -8.35
N PHE A 158 -6.83 23.62 -8.53
CA PHE A 158 -7.72 23.42 -9.66
C PHE A 158 -7.08 23.82 -11.00
N SER A 159 -6.26 24.88 -11.02
CA SER A 159 -5.46 25.25 -12.20
C SER A 159 -4.51 24.11 -12.62
N ALA A 160 -3.84 23.46 -11.66
CA ALA A 160 -2.98 22.33 -11.93
C ALA A 160 -3.78 21.13 -12.49
N MET A 161 -4.95 20.82 -11.92
CA MET A 161 -5.81 19.72 -12.41
C MET A 161 -6.26 19.93 -13.86
N GLN A 162 -6.58 21.17 -14.25
CA GLN A 162 -7.07 21.50 -15.59
C GLN A 162 -5.99 21.39 -16.68
N THR A 163 -4.71 21.57 -16.31
CA THR A 163 -3.60 21.51 -17.28
C THR A 163 -3.54 20.16 -18.01
N ILE A 164 -4.06 19.08 -17.41
CA ILE A 164 -4.13 17.76 -18.04
C ILE A 164 -5.42 17.52 -18.80
N ARG A 165 -6.55 18.10 -18.38
CA ARG A 165 -7.83 17.91 -19.09
C ARG A 165 -7.82 18.41 -20.54
N ILE A 166 -6.88 19.29 -20.90
CA ILE A 166 -6.66 19.74 -22.29
C ILE A 166 -6.13 18.59 -23.19
N HIS A 167 -5.60 17.51 -22.62
CA HIS A 167 -5.29 16.28 -23.35
C HIS A 167 -6.22 15.17 -22.88
N PRO A 168 -7.37 14.95 -23.54
CA PRO A 168 -8.30 13.92 -23.12
C PRO A 168 -7.60 12.57 -23.18
N ARG A 169 -7.46 11.96 -22.00
CA ARG A 169 -7.25 10.53 -21.85
C ARG A 169 -8.37 9.86 -22.62
N ALA A 170 -8.02 9.08 -23.65
CA ALA A 170 -8.96 8.26 -24.40
C ALA A 170 -9.92 7.58 -23.42
N GLU A 171 -11.21 7.73 -23.69
CA GLU A 171 -12.33 7.24 -22.90
C GLU A 171 -12.03 5.83 -22.39
N GLU A 172 -12.08 5.63 -21.07
CA GLU A 172 -12.12 4.28 -20.55
C GLU A 172 -13.44 3.67 -21.03
N PRO A 173 -13.41 2.54 -21.77
CA PRO A 173 -14.60 1.96 -22.35
C PRO A 173 -15.60 1.64 -21.23
N SER A 174 -16.86 1.99 -21.47
CA SER A 174 -17.88 1.85 -20.44
C SER A 174 -17.98 0.38 -20.00
N ALA A 175 -18.51 0.15 -18.79
CA ALA A 175 -18.77 -1.22 -18.31
C ALA A 175 -19.69 -2.02 -19.27
N GLN A 176 -20.46 -1.34 -20.13
CA GLN A 176 -21.25 -1.94 -21.19
C GLN A 176 -20.39 -2.34 -22.39
N ASP A 177 -19.46 -1.49 -22.84
CA ASP A 177 -18.56 -1.80 -23.96
C ASP A 177 -17.61 -2.95 -23.60
N THR A 178 -17.14 -2.96 -22.36
CA THR A 178 -16.32 -4.06 -21.82
C THR A 178 -17.12 -5.36 -21.76
N ARG A 179 -18.40 -5.31 -21.38
CA ARG A 179 -19.29 -6.49 -21.36
C ARG A 179 -19.62 -6.99 -22.77
N ALA A 180 -19.81 -6.08 -23.73
CA ALA A 180 -20.06 -6.45 -25.12
C ALA A 180 -18.82 -7.13 -25.72
N ALA A 181 -17.63 -6.56 -25.52
CA ALA A 181 -16.37 -7.15 -25.97
C ALA A 181 -16.12 -8.54 -25.34
N LEU A 182 -16.43 -8.72 -24.05
CA LEU A 182 -16.30 -10.02 -23.38
C LEU A 182 -17.27 -11.09 -23.92
N ARG A 183 -18.47 -10.70 -24.37
CA ARG A 183 -19.41 -11.64 -25.02
C ARG A 183 -18.91 -12.05 -26.39
N ASP A 184 -18.45 -11.10 -27.19
CA ASP A 184 -17.93 -11.33 -28.54
C ASP A 184 -16.74 -12.31 -28.52
N LEU A 185 -15.85 -12.17 -27.53
CA LEU A 185 -14.76 -13.13 -27.30
C LEU A 185 -15.24 -14.52 -26.85
N SER A 186 -16.35 -14.60 -26.10
CA SER A 186 -16.92 -15.87 -25.65
C SER A 186 -17.56 -16.66 -26.80
N ASP A 187 -18.16 -15.98 -27.76
CA ASP A 187 -18.79 -16.60 -28.94
C ASP A 187 -17.74 -17.24 -29.86
N VAL A 188 -16.57 -16.61 -29.98
CA VAL A 188 -15.42 -17.15 -30.74
C VAL A 188 -14.84 -18.42 -30.11
N ILE A 189 -14.93 -18.57 -28.79
CA ILE A 189 -14.43 -19.76 -28.07
C ILE A 189 -15.44 -20.92 -28.17
N GLY A 190 -16.73 -20.63 -28.31
CA GLY A 190 -17.79 -21.64 -28.48
C GLY A 190 -17.68 -22.48 -29.76
N ASP A 191 -17.11 -21.91 -30.83
CA ASP A 191 -17.04 -22.56 -32.15
C ASP A 191 -15.85 -23.52 -32.34
N LYS A 192 -14.97 -23.68 -31.35
CA LYS A 192 -13.78 -24.57 -31.45
C LYS A 192 -13.66 -25.62 -30.34
N VAL A 193 -14.78 -26.23 -29.94
CA VAL A 193 -14.73 -27.51 -29.21
C VAL A 193 -15.20 -28.63 -30.15
N PRO A 194 -14.31 -29.47 -30.70
CA PRO A 194 -14.74 -30.63 -31.48
C PRO A 194 -15.43 -31.64 -30.55
N GLU A 195 -16.71 -31.87 -30.82
CA GLU A 195 -17.59 -32.78 -30.11
C GLU A 195 -17.11 -34.23 -30.28
N ARG A 196 -16.72 -34.89 -29.17
CA ARG A 196 -16.38 -36.33 -29.18
C ARG A 196 -17.62 -37.14 -29.54
N SER A 197 -17.66 -37.65 -30.77
CA SER A 197 -18.72 -38.49 -31.31
C SER A 197 -18.98 -39.72 -30.42
N ARG A 198 -20.16 -39.79 -29.82
CA ARG A 198 -20.72 -41.00 -29.21
C ARG A 198 -21.00 -42.03 -30.31
N THR A 199 -20.14 -43.03 -30.43
CA THR A 199 -20.41 -44.17 -31.32
C THR A 199 -21.45 -45.10 -30.67
N LYS A 200 -22.57 -45.18 -31.37
CA LYS A 200 -23.72 -46.07 -31.20
C LYS A 200 -23.27 -47.54 -31.15
N ARG A 201 -23.64 -48.29 -30.11
CA ARG A 201 -23.72 -49.77 -30.16
C ARG A 201 -25.10 -50.22 -29.68
N SER A 202 -25.67 -51.10 -30.50
CA SER A 202 -26.98 -51.72 -30.49
C SER A 202 -27.19 -52.73 -29.36
N ALA A 203 -28.46 -52.96 -29.01
CA ALA A 203 -28.94 -54.12 -28.24
C ALA A 203 -29.77 -55.05 -29.16
N PRO A 204 -30.17 -56.27 -28.74
CA PRO A 204 -29.46 -57.33 -28.00
C PRO A 204 -29.61 -58.71 -28.71
N PRO A 205 -29.01 -59.81 -28.19
CA PRO A 205 -29.86 -60.98 -27.94
C PRO A 205 -29.65 -61.64 -26.56
N THR A 206 -30.63 -62.49 -26.24
CA THR A 206 -31.00 -63.18 -24.99
C THR A 206 -29.94 -64.12 -24.36
N PRO A 207 -30.11 -64.51 -23.08
CA PRO A 207 -29.08 -65.17 -22.27
C PRO A 207 -29.15 -66.71 -22.34
N PRO A 208 -28.06 -67.40 -21.96
CA PRO A 208 -28.19 -68.46 -20.97
C PRO A 208 -27.09 -68.45 -19.90
N THR A 209 -27.60 -68.60 -18.67
CA THR A 209 -27.19 -69.44 -17.53
C THR A 209 -25.75 -69.96 -17.33
N HIS A 210 -25.36 -69.88 -16.05
CA HIS A 210 -24.53 -70.79 -15.23
C HIS A 210 -23.05 -70.48 -14.93
N SER A 211 -22.80 -70.40 -13.61
CA SER A 211 -21.68 -70.97 -12.84
C SER A 211 -20.35 -70.23 -12.75
N THR A 212 -20.14 -69.66 -11.56
CA THR A 212 -18.96 -69.82 -10.68
C THR A 212 -17.64 -70.23 -11.31
N GLU A 213 -16.62 -69.34 -11.28
CA GLU A 213 -15.31 -69.64 -10.68
C GLU A 213 -14.37 -68.43 -10.67
N ARG A 214 -14.05 -68.00 -9.43
CA ARG A 214 -12.72 -67.65 -8.90
C ARG A 214 -11.62 -67.24 -9.90
N ALA A 215 -11.29 -65.94 -9.91
CA ALA A 215 -9.95 -65.46 -10.27
C ALA A 215 -9.58 -64.21 -9.45
N THR A 216 -8.50 -64.34 -8.70
CA THR A 216 -7.74 -63.30 -8.00
C THR A 216 -6.99 -62.42 -8.99
N ALA A 217 -7.14 -61.10 -8.93
CA ALA A 217 -6.13 -60.13 -9.39
C ALA A 217 -6.41 -58.71 -8.83
N SER A 218 -5.56 -58.31 -7.88
CA SER A 218 -4.93 -56.99 -7.71
C SER A 218 -5.77 -55.70 -7.83
N THR A 219 -6.00 -55.10 -6.67
CA THR A 219 -6.46 -53.74 -6.37
C THR A 219 -5.71 -52.63 -7.13
N PRO A 220 -6.42 -51.65 -7.73
CA PRO A 220 -5.90 -50.32 -8.01
C PRO A 220 -6.27 -49.34 -6.89
N ILE A 221 -5.29 -48.58 -6.43
CA ILE A 221 -5.36 -47.58 -5.34
C ILE A 221 -6.34 -46.44 -5.70
N PRO A 222 -7.28 -46.05 -4.83
CA PRO A 222 -8.15 -44.89 -5.06
C PRO A 222 -7.43 -43.57 -4.71
N ILE A 223 -7.25 -42.69 -5.70
CA ILE A 223 -6.86 -41.30 -5.46
C ILE A 223 -8.14 -40.50 -5.14
N LYS A 224 -8.29 -40.09 -3.88
CA LYS A 224 -9.36 -39.18 -3.42
C LYS A 224 -9.15 -37.77 -3.99
N PRO A 225 -10.22 -37.04 -4.36
CA PRO A 225 -10.14 -35.65 -4.81
C PRO A 225 -9.74 -34.74 -3.63
N ALA A 226 -8.67 -33.96 -3.82
CA ALA A 226 -8.18 -33.00 -2.83
C ALA A 226 -9.10 -31.77 -2.75
N THR A 227 -9.64 -31.55 -1.56
CA THR A 227 -10.43 -30.39 -1.17
C THR A 227 -9.57 -29.12 -1.21
N ARG A 228 -10.09 -28.09 -1.87
CA ARG A 228 -9.58 -26.71 -1.89
C ARG A 228 -9.35 -26.23 -0.45
N THR A 229 -8.08 -26.07 -0.07
CA THR A 229 -7.68 -25.53 1.23
C THR A 229 -7.41 -24.04 1.05
N GLU A 230 -8.18 -23.19 1.72
CA GLU A 230 -7.93 -21.75 1.79
C GLU A 230 -6.58 -21.47 2.48
N PRO A 231 -5.85 -20.41 2.12
CA PRO A 231 -4.61 -20.06 2.80
C PRO A 231 -4.94 -19.57 4.21
N ARG A 232 -4.68 -20.40 5.22
CA ARG A 232 -4.67 -19.96 6.61
C ARG A 232 -3.44 -19.07 6.82
N LEU A 233 -3.69 -17.83 7.25
CA LEU A 233 -2.67 -16.94 7.78
C LEU A 233 -2.12 -17.59 9.06
N HIS A 234 -0.92 -18.17 9.00
CA HIS A 234 -0.20 -18.60 10.19
C HIS A 234 0.41 -17.35 10.81
N LEU A 235 -0.22 -16.83 11.87
CA LEU A 235 0.44 -15.94 12.81
C LEU A 235 1.35 -16.83 13.66
N ASP A 236 2.66 -16.62 13.59
CA ASP A 236 3.58 -17.21 14.57
C ASP A 236 3.26 -16.59 15.94
N ASP A 237 2.78 -17.40 16.89
CA ASP A 237 2.34 -16.99 18.23
C ASP A 237 3.49 -16.53 19.16
N ASP A 238 4.72 -16.38 18.65
CA ASP A 238 5.91 -16.00 19.42
C ASP A 238 6.22 -14.49 19.39
N LEU A 239 5.20 -13.64 19.22
CA LEU A 239 5.33 -12.21 19.52
C LEU A 239 5.20 -12.03 21.04
N ASP A 240 6.35 -11.91 21.72
CA ASP A 240 6.45 -11.48 23.12
C ASP A 240 5.96 -10.02 23.24
N ILE A 241 4.63 -9.86 23.28
CA ILE A 241 3.96 -8.60 23.59
C ILE A 241 4.17 -8.40 25.09
N GLY A 242 5.17 -7.58 25.43
CA GLY A 242 5.40 -7.12 26.80
C GLY A 242 4.12 -6.52 27.43
N PRO A 243 4.08 -6.36 28.76
CA PRO A 243 2.84 -6.15 29.50
C PRO A 243 2.02 -5.00 28.93
N GLU A 244 0.74 -5.29 28.69
CA GLU A 244 -0.26 -4.37 28.16
C GLU A 244 -0.39 -3.15 29.08
N VAL A 245 0.26 -2.05 28.71
CA VAL A 245 0.11 -0.78 29.43
C VAL A 245 -1.26 -0.23 29.09
N ARG A 246 -2.20 -0.41 30.01
CA ARG A 246 -3.54 0.18 29.96
C ARG A 246 -3.42 1.70 29.94
N MET A 247 -3.50 2.29 28.75
CA MET A 247 -3.55 3.74 28.58
C MET A 247 -4.84 4.27 29.25
N PRO A 248 -4.78 5.31 30.08
CA PRO A 248 -5.99 5.88 30.67
C PRO A 248 -6.88 6.45 29.55
N GLU A 249 -8.18 6.15 29.61
CA GLU A 249 -9.17 6.71 28.69
C GLU A 249 -9.14 8.24 28.74
N PRO A 250 -9.16 8.93 27.59
CA PRO A 250 -9.26 10.38 27.57
C PRO A 250 -10.64 10.80 28.07
N ARG A 251 -10.71 11.37 29.28
CA ARG A 251 -11.89 12.11 29.73
C ARG A 251 -11.96 13.42 28.95
N ILE A 252 -12.91 13.51 28.02
CA ILE A 252 -13.27 14.76 27.38
C ILE A 252 -14.38 15.37 28.25
N GLU A 253 -14.01 16.33 29.09
CA GLU A 253 -14.99 17.19 29.76
C GLU A 253 -15.45 18.25 28.75
N VAL A 254 -16.68 18.10 28.27
CA VAL A 254 -17.33 19.08 27.40
C VAL A 254 -18.04 20.08 28.31
N GLU A 255 -17.41 21.23 28.54
CA GLU A 255 -18.07 22.35 29.19
C GLU A 255 -19.02 23.00 28.17
N PHE A 256 -20.33 22.86 28.39
CA PHE A 256 -21.35 23.48 27.57
C PHE A 256 -21.56 24.93 28.04
N ASP A 257 -21.12 25.88 27.23
CA ASP A 257 -21.43 27.30 27.39
C ASP A 257 -22.91 27.54 27.08
N GLU A 258 -23.76 27.63 28.11
CA GLU A 258 -25.22 27.76 28.01
C GLU A 258 -25.69 29.17 27.58
N ASP A 259 -24.80 30.14 27.35
CA ASP A 259 -25.21 31.55 27.21
C ASP A 259 -25.15 32.11 25.77
N ARG A 260 -25.21 31.25 24.74
CA ARG A 260 -25.25 31.72 23.35
C ARG A 260 -26.69 32.10 22.92
N PRO A 261 -27.00 33.38 22.64
CA PRO A 261 -28.33 33.79 22.20
C PRO A 261 -28.67 33.20 20.82
N LYS A 262 -29.84 32.56 20.74
CA LYS A 262 -30.42 32.00 19.50
C LYS A 262 -30.65 33.14 18.50
N ARG A 263 -29.84 33.21 17.44
CA ARG A 263 -30.12 34.10 16.31
C ARG A 263 -31.34 33.59 15.55
N ALA A 264 -32.39 34.42 15.52
CA ALA A 264 -33.58 34.24 14.73
C ALA A 264 -33.23 34.11 13.24
N ARG A 265 -33.87 33.15 12.58
CA ARG A 265 -33.88 33.05 11.12
C ARG A 265 -34.86 34.09 10.59
N ILE A 266 -34.37 34.95 9.68
CA ILE A 266 -35.17 35.65 8.67
C ILE A 266 -34.61 35.20 7.33
#